data_AF-A0A6J6T267-F1
#
_entry.id   AF-A0A6J6T267-F1
#
_cell.length_a   1.000
_cell.length_b   1.000
_cell.length_c   1.000
_cell.angle_alpha   90.00
_cell.angle_beta   90.00
_cell.angle_gamma   90.00
#
_symmetry.space_group_name_H-M   'P 1'
#
loop_
_entity.id
_entity.type
_entity.pdbx_description
1 polymer ?
#
loop_
_entity_poly.entity_id
_entity_poly.type
_entity_poly.pdbx_seq_one_letter_code
_entity_poly.pdbx_strand_id
1 'polypeptide(L)'
;MTVLFSELLVPGWAQGPDAKIGVTAFADSSTKLPCHVADPETFFAESQAEISYAKALCGECPMRAKCLEGALSRAEPCGIWGGELFEDGRVIQTKRAPGRPRLSELAEKEVQLAS
;
A
#
# COMPACT_ATOMS: atom_id res chain seq x y z
N MET A 1 -10.50 53.92 -7.61
CA MET A 1 -11.08 52.76 -8.30
C MET A 1 -10.56 51.53 -7.60
N THR A 2 -11.31 51.06 -6.61
CA THR A 2 -10.94 49.95 -5.72
C THR A 2 -11.79 48.77 -6.14
N VAL A 3 -11.18 47.70 -6.64
CA VAL A 3 -11.90 46.45 -6.88
C VAL A 3 -12.17 45.80 -5.52
N LEU A 4 -13.44 45.76 -5.14
CA LEU A 4 -13.90 45.03 -3.95
C LEU A 4 -13.89 43.54 -4.28
N PHE A 5 -13.21 42.78 -3.42
CA PHE A 5 -13.29 41.32 -3.32
C PHE A 5 -14.75 40.87 -3.20
N SER A 6 -15.28 40.22 -4.24
CA SER A 6 -16.49 39.40 -4.12
C SER A 6 -16.53 38.37 -5.25
N GLU A 7 -16.93 37.15 -4.89
CA GLU A 7 -17.39 36.06 -5.77
C GLU A 7 -16.34 35.08 -6.32
N LEU A 8 -15.62 34.44 -5.38
CA LEU A 8 -15.31 33.00 -5.44
C LEU A 8 -16.62 32.16 -5.39
N LEU A 9 -17.56 32.43 -6.31
CA LEU A 9 -18.84 31.73 -6.42
C LEU A 9 -18.75 30.77 -7.62
N VAL A 10 -18.31 29.54 -7.36
CA VAL A 10 -18.34 28.46 -8.37
C VAL A 10 -19.79 27.96 -8.48
N PRO A 11 -20.45 28.04 -9.66
CA PRO A 11 -21.83 27.59 -9.80
C PRO A 11 -21.94 26.05 -9.88
N GLY A 12 -22.78 25.46 -9.02
CA GLY A 12 -23.72 24.40 -9.41
C GLY A 12 -23.25 22.93 -9.49
N TRP A 13 -22.82 22.32 -8.38
CA TRP A 13 -22.70 20.84 -8.33
C TRP A 13 -23.48 20.14 -7.20
N ALA A 14 -24.14 20.87 -6.29
CA ALA A 14 -24.89 20.23 -5.20
C ALA A 14 -26.01 21.10 -4.63
N GLN A 15 -27.14 21.26 -5.34
CA GLN A 15 -28.37 21.80 -4.74
C GLN A 15 -29.61 21.06 -5.26
N GLY A 16 -30.02 20.05 -4.51
CA GLY A 16 -31.34 19.43 -4.58
C GLY A 16 -31.72 18.91 -3.19
N PRO A 17 -33.00 18.88 -2.80
CA PRO A 17 -33.45 18.44 -1.47
C PRO A 17 -33.09 16.98 -1.14
N ASP A 18 -32.71 16.20 -2.16
CA ASP A 18 -32.21 14.81 -2.05
C ASP A 18 -30.70 14.67 -2.36
N ALA A 19 -29.98 15.77 -2.55
CA ALA A 19 -28.54 15.76 -2.80
C ALA A 19 -27.75 15.57 -1.49
N LYS A 20 -27.90 14.39 -0.88
CA LYS A 20 -26.96 13.91 0.14
C LYS A 20 -26.10 12.82 -0.47
N ILE A 21 -24.97 13.17 -1.07
CA ILE A 21 -23.82 12.26 -1.03
C ILE A 21 -23.30 12.36 0.41
N GLY A 22 -24.03 11.71 1.31
CA GLY A 22 -23.66 11.64 2.71
C GLY A 22 -22.38 10.83 2.82
N VAL A 23 -21.28 11.52 3.14
CA VAL A 23 -20.08 10.91 3.74
C VAL A 23 -20.43 10.04 4.98
N THR A 24 -21.65 10.19 5.51
CA THR A 24 -22.21 9.40 6.61
C THR A 24 -22.52 7.94 6.26
N ALA A 25 -22.54 7.53 4.98
CA ALA A 25 -22.78 6.12 4.61
C ALA A 25 -21.51 5.24 4.67
N PHE A 26 -20.32 5.82 4.80
CA PHE A 26 -19.04 5.08 4.87
C PHE A 26 -18.50 4.91 6.29
N ALA A 27 -19.22 5.40 7.31
CA ALA A 27 -18.73 5.45 8.68
C ALA A 27 -19.00 4.16 9.49
N ASP A 28 -19.44 3.08 8.86
CA ASP A 28 -19.46 1.75 9.50
C ASP A 28 -18.32 0.85 8.98
N SER A 29 -17.11 1.40 9.00
CA SER A 29 -15.87 0.63 8.89
C SER A 29 -15.49 0.01 10.24
N SER A 30 -16.45 -0.58 10.96
CA SER A 30 -16.16 -1.26 12.23
C SER A 30 -15.52 -2.65 12.03
N THR A 31 -15.09 -2.99 10.81
CA THR A 31 -14.16 -4.11 10.59
C THR A 31 -12.78 -3.72 11.08
N LYS A 32 -12.44 -4.16 12.29
CA LYS A 32 -11.09 -4.05 12.87
C LYS A 32 -10.10 -4.85 12.01
N LEU A 33 -9.41 -4.17 11.09
CA LEU A 33 -8.39 -4.78 10.25
C LEU A 33 -7.08 -4.95 11.04
N PRO A 34 -6.36 -6.07 10.91
CA PRO A 34 -5.08 -6.28 11.59
C PRO A 34 -4.07 -5.15 11.35
N CYS A 35 -4.01 -4.61 10.13
CA CYS A 35 -3.13 -3.49 9.76
C CYS A 35 -3.51 -2.14 10.38
N HIS A 36 -4.73 -1.97 10.91
CA HIS A 36 -5.13 -0.74 11.61
C HIS A 36 -4.83 -0.80 13.11
N VAL A 37 -4.45 -1.97 13.64
CA VAL A 37 -4.28 -2.23 15.07
C VAL A 37 -2.83 -2.51 15.40
N ALA A 38 -2.12 -3.21 14.52
CA ALA A 38 -0.69 -3.40 14.61
C ALA A 38 0.07 -2.10 14.28
N ASP A 39 1.32 -2.03 14.72
CA ASP A 39 2.24 -0.94 14.36
C ASP A 39 2.49 -0.94 12.84
N PRO A 40 2.26 0.18 12.13
CA PRO A 40 2.49 0.28 10.68
C PRO A 40 3.87 -0.20 10.23
N GLU A 41 4.92 0.04 11.03
CA GLU A 41 6.29 -0.33 10.70
C GLU A 41 6.48 -1.86 10.57
N THR A 42 5.61 -2.65 11.22
CA THR A 42 5.60 -4.12 11.11
C THR A 42 5.46 -4.57 9.65
N PHE A 43 4.70 -3.83 8.84
CA PHE A 43 4.45 -4.17 7.43
C PHE A 43 5.58 -3.71 6.50
N PHE A 44 6.62 -3.07 7.01
CA PHE A 44 7.82 -2.66 6.26
C PHE A 44 9.11 -3.32 6.78
N ALA A 45 8.96 -4.36 7.59
CA ALA A 45 10.07 -5.03 8.27
C ALA A 45 11.19 -5.52 7.33
N GLU A 46 12.40 -5.55 7.87
CA GLU A 46 13.59 -6.07 7.19
C GLU A 46 13.95 -7.49 7.62
N SER A 47 13.65 -7.85 8.87
CA SER A 47 13.98 -9.17 9.39
C SER A 47 13.00 -10.23 8.89
N GLN A 48 13.53 -11.41 8.54
CA GLN A 48 12.68 -12.51 8.06
C GLN A 48 11.63 -12.95 9.09
N ALA A 49 11.95 -12.82 10.39
CA ALA A 49 11.02 -13.14 11.48
C ALA A 49 9.82 -12.17 11.51
N GLU A 50 10.08 -10.86 11.44
CA GLU A 50 9.02 -9.85 11.44
C GLU A 50 8.21 -9.86 10.14
N ILE A 51 8.85 -10.13 8.99
CA ILE A 51 8.14 -10.33 7.72
C ILE A 51 7.15 -11.49 7.85
N SER A 52 7.57 -12.60 8.45
CA SER A 52 6.70 -13.77 8.64
C SER A 52 5.55 -13.44 9.60
N TYR A 53 5.82 -12.66 10.65
CA TYR A 53 4.79 -12.16 11.57
C TYR A 53 3.79 -11.24 10.87
N ALA A 54 4.26 -10.27 10.07
CA ALA A 54 3.41 -9.37 9.29
C ALA A 54 2.51 -10.13 8.31
N LYS A 55 3.06 -11.14 7.61
CA LYS A 55 2.27 -12.02 6.73
C LYS A 55 1.20 -12.79 7.51
N ALA A 56 1.52 -13.28 8.71
CA ALA A 56 0.56 -13.99 9.55
C ALA A 56 -0.63 -13.11 9.97
N LEU A 57 -0.39 -11.81 10.27
CA LEU A 57 -1.47 -10.86 10.57
C LEU A 57 -2.47 -10.72 9.42
N CYS A 58 -2.03 -10.89 8.17
CA CYS A 58 -2.93 -10.86 7.02
C CYS A 58 -3.82 -12.11 6.88
N GLY A 59 -3.51 -13.22 7.58
CA GLY A 59 -4.17 -14.51 7.39
C GLY A 59 -5.67 -14.50 7.66
N GLU A 60 -6.10 -13.79 8.70
CA GLU A 60 -7.51 -13.65 9.10
C GLU A 60 -8.17 -12.36 8.58
N CYS A 61 -7.45 -11.58 7.77
CA CYS A 61 -7.94 -10.29 7.30
C CYS A 61 -9.05 -10.47 6.24
N PRO A 62 -10.27 -9.95 6.45
CA PRO A 62 -11.39 -10.12 5.51
C PRO A 62 -11.14 -9.40 4.16
N MET A 63 -10.20 -8.47 4.13
CA MET A 63 -9.86 -7.66 2.97
C MET A 63 -8.64 -8.18 2.21
N ARG A 64 -8.05 -9.31 2.63
CA ARG A 64 -6.75 -9.81 2.13
C ARG A 64 -6.66 -9.82 0.60
N ALA A 65 -7.65 -10.38 -0.07
CA ALA A 65 -7.66 -10.49 -1.53
C ALA A 65 -7.72 -9.11 -2.22
N LYS A 66 -8.60 -8.22 -1.77
CA LYS A 66 -8.71 -6.85 -2.32
C LYS A 66 -7.48 -6.01 -2.04
N CYS A 67 -6.85 -6.20 -0.87
CA CYS A 67 -5.60 -5.55 -0.51
C CYS A 67 -4.47 -5.97 -1.45
N LEU A 68 -4.34 -7.29 -1.73
CA LEU A 68 -3.36 -7.82 -2.67
C LEU A 68 -3.60 -7.30 -4.10
N GLU A 69 -4.83 -7.34 -4.57
CA GLU A 69 -5.21 -6.82 -5.89
C GLU A 69 -4.86 -5.33 -6.03
N GLY A 70 -5.19 -4.53 -5.00
CA GLY A 70 -4.84 -3.12 -4.96
C GLY A 70 -3.33 -2.89 -5.00
N ALA A 71 -2.56 -3.66 -4.23
CA ALA A 71 -1.10 -3.53 -4.20
C ALA A 71 -0.45 -3.89 -5.55
N LEU A 72 -0.94 -4.94 -6.21
CA LEU A 72 -0.51 -5.31 -7.56
C LEU A 72 -0.85 -4.21 -8.58
N SER A 73 -2.06 -3.64 -8.51
CA SER A 73 -2.49 -2.58 -9.45
C SER A 73 -1.64 -1.31 -9.35
N ARG A 74 -1.15 -0.98 -8.14
CA ARG A 74 -0.30 0.19 -7.89
C ARG A 74 1.19 -0.11 -8.05
N ALA A 75 1.55 -1.37 -8.28
CA ALA A 75 2.92 -1.85 -8.22
C ALA A 75 3.63 -1.35 -6.96
N GLU A 76 3.03 -1.64 -5.79
CA GLU A 76 3.54 -1.15 -4.50
C GLU A 76 5.03 -1.43 -4.37
N PRO A 77 5.86 -0.40 -4.11
CA PRO A 77 7.31 -0.52 -4.24
C PRO A 77 7.91 -1.46 -3.18
N CYS A 78 7.28 -1.53 -2.00
CA CYS A 78 7.76 -2.35 -0.90
C CYS A 78 6.68 -2.66 0.14
N GLY A 79 6.98 -3.59 1.03
CA GLY A 79 6.18 -3.90 2.22
C GLY A 79 5.30 -5.14 2.08
N ILE A 80 4.55 -5.46 3.13
CA ILE A 80 3.64 -6.61 3.18
C ILE A 80 2.23 -6.15 2.86
N TRP A 81 1.66 -6.67 1.78
CA TRP A 81 0.32 -6.33 1.29
C TRP A 81 -0.48 -7.60 1.00
N GLY A 82 -1.66 -7.74 1.58
CA GLY A 82 -2.51 -8.92 1.37
C GLY A 82 -1.84 -10.26 1.73
N GLY A 83 -0.83 -10.25 2.61
CA GLY A 83 -0.04 -11.41 3.00
C GLY A 83 1.15 -11.71 2.10
N GLU A 84 1.40 -10.89 1.07
CA GLU A 84 2.54 -11.02 0.17
C GLU A 84 3.58 -9.93 0.44
N LEU A 85 4.85 -10.25 0.26
CA LEU A 85 5.96 -9.30 0.42
C LEU A 85 6.31 -8.70 -0.95
N PHE A 86 6.38 -7.38 -1.01
CA PHE A 86 6.74 -6.62 -2.21
C PHE A 86 8.15 -6.06 -2.11
N GLU A 87 8.84 -6.07 -3.24
CA GLU A 87 10.11 -5.37 -3.49
C GLU A 87 10.17 -4.99 -4.98
N ASP A 88 10.50 -3.73 -5.27
CA ASP A 88 10.52 -3.17 -6.63
C ASP A 88 9.22 -3.40 -7.42
N GLY A 89 8.07 -3.30 -6.76
CA GLY A 89 6.75 -3.49 -7.39
C GLY A 89 6.39 -4.94 -7.66
N ARG A 90 7.18 -5.91 -7.18
CA ARG A 90 6.99 -7.35 -7.45
C ARG A 90 6.85 -8.13 -6.15
N VAL A 91 6.06 -9.21 -6.20
CA VAL A 91 5.96 -10.15 -5.10
C VAL A 91 7.21 -11.01 -5.02
N ILE A 92 7.82 -11.06 -3.84
CA ILE A 92 8.97 -11.91 -3.51
C ILE A 92 8.66 -12.79 -2.30
N GLN A 93 9.30 -13.96 -2.24
CA GLN A 93 9.06 -14.89 -1.13
C GLN A 93 9.78 -14.47 0.15
N THR A 94 11.04 -14.01 0.02
CA THR A 94 11.95 -13.67 1.13
C THR A 94 12.82 -12.49 0.75
N LYS A 95 13.07 -11.56 1.68
CA LYS A 95 14.11 -10.53 1.49
C LYS A 95 15.49 -11.18 1.47
N ARG A 96 16.36 -10.65 0.62
CA ARG A 96 17.77 -11.04 0.63
C ARG A 96 18.43 -10.52 1.90
N ALA A 97 19.20 -11.35 2.61
CA ALA A 97 19.95 -10.90 3.77
C ALA A 97 20.93 -9.77 3.38
N PRO A 98 21.02 -8.68 4.17
CA PRO A 98 21.97 -7.62 3.91
C PRO A 98 23.39 -8.18 3.99
N GLY A 99 24.22 -7.85 2.99
CA GLY A 99 25.58 -8.34 2.89
C GLY A 99 26.17 -8.12 1.51
N ARG A 100 27.50 -8.26 1.40
CA ARG A 100 28.21 -8.18 0.12
C ARG A 100 27.58 -9.18 -0.86
N PRO A 101 27.21 -8.76 -2.09
CA PRO A 101 26.78 -9.68 -3.11
C PRO A 101 27.77 -10.82 -3.27
N ARG A 102 27.26 -12.03 -3.54
CA ARG A 102 28.17 -13.15 -3.82
C ARG A 102 28.86 -12.84 -5.14
N LEU A 103 30.16 -13.16 -5.23
CA LEU A 103 30.95 -12.86 -6.43
C LEU A 103 30.33 -13.47 -7.70
N SER A 104 29.68 -14.63 -7.58
CA SER A 104 28.96 -15.28 -8.67
C SER A 104 27.79 -14.45 -9.21
N GLU A 105 27.01 -13.84 -8.32
CA GLU A 105 25.84 -13.02 -8.71
C GLU A 105 26.25 -11.69 -9.35
N LEU A 106 27.43 -11.16 -8.98
CA LEU A 106 28.01 -9.98 -9.65
C LEU A 106 28.38 -10.32 -11.10
N ALA A 107 29.03 -11.47 -11.31
CA ALA A 107 29.39 -11.96 -12.64
C ALA A 107 28.14 -12.22 -13.52
N GLU A 108 27.08 -12.80 -12.96
CA GLU A 108 25.80 -13.03 -13.66
C GLU A 108 25.13 -11.71 -14.08
N LYS A 109 25.12 -10.70 -13.20
CA LYS A 109 24.57 -9.37 -13.51
C LYS A 109 25.37 -8.65 -14.59
N GLU A 110 26.70 -8.76 -14.57
CA GLU A 110 27.57 -8.16 -15.61
C GLU A 110 27.31 -8.79 -16.99
N VAL A 111 27.15 -10.11 -17.06
CA VAL A 111 26.80 -10.82 -18.30
C VAL A 111 25.43 -10.40 -18.82
N GLN A 112 24.45 -10.21 -17.93
CA GLN A 112 23.09 -9.82 -18.29
C GLN A 112 22.96 -8.34 -18.70
N LEU A 113 23.87 -7.48 -18.25
CA LEU A 113 23.97 -6.07 -18.67
C LEU A 113 24.72 -5.90 -20.00
N ALA A 114 25.56 -6.88 -20.37
CA ALA A 114 26.34 -6.90 -21.60
C ALA A 114 25.62 -7.55 -22.80
N SER A 115 24.37 -8.01 -22.61
CA SER A 115 23.50 -8.60 -23.65
C SER A 115 22.36 -7.65 -24.01
#